data_AF-A0A0D2LM91-F1
#
_entry.id   AF-A0A0D2LM91-F1
#
_cell.length_a   1.000
_cell.length_b   1.000
_cell.length_c   1.000
_cell.angle_alpha   90.00
_cell.angle_beta   90.00
_cell.angle_gamma   90.00
#
_symmetry.space_group_name_H-M   'P 1'
#
loop_
_entity.id
_entity.type
_entity.pdbx_description
1 polymer ?
#
loop_
_entity_poly.entity_id
_entity_poly.type
_entity_poly.pdbx_seq_one_letter_code
_entity_poly.pdbx_strand_id
1 'polypeptide(L)' 'MLTPYDTQSCACAAFDHSGLYLSVGGADARVYGSKQDWAVVKEWADVGKKGVTALKAGPDMRSLLVGGHDHNLRVFGAAK' A
#
# COMPACT_ATOMS: atom_id res chain seq x y z
N MET A 1 13.73 -1.70 12.06
CA MET A 1 12.88 -0.56 11.64
C MET A 1 12.41 -0.85 10.23
N LEU A 2 11.12 -0.69 9.95
CA LEU A 2 10.62 -0.89 8.58
C LEU A 2 11.16 0.21 7.66
N THR A 3 11.83 -0.20 6.58
CA THR A 3 12.32 0.68 5.51
C THR A 3 11.70 0.21 4.19
N PRO A 4 10.56 0.78 3.76
CA PRO A 4 9.81 0.26 2.62
C PRO A 4 10.54 0.37 1.28
N TYR A 5 11.41 1.37 1.14
CA TYR A 5 12.15 1.69 -0.08
C TYR A 5 13.59 2.04 0.28
N ASP A 6 14.56 1.50 -0.44
CA ASP A 6 15.98 1.74 -0.19
C ASP A 6 16.45 3.10 -0.74
N THR A 7 15.92 3.50 -1.90
CA THR A 7 16.37 4.68 -2.65
C THR A 7 15.26 5.70 -2.94
N GLN A 8 14.01 5.32 -2.75
CA GLN A 8 12.83 6.12 -3.09
C GLN A 8 12.09 6.57 -1.84
N SER A 9 11.35 7.68 -1.93
CA SER A 9 10.58 8.18 -0.78
C SER A 9 9.29 7.39 -0.58
N CYS A 10 8.96 7.14 0.68
CA CYS A 10 7.61 6.77 1.08
C CYS A 10 6.76 8.06 1.13
N ALA A 11 5.71 8.13 0.32
CA ALA A 11 4.87 9.32 0.19
C ALA A 11 3.61 9.24 1.06
N CYS A 12 3.08 8.04 1.28
CA CYS A 12 1.88 7.83 2.07
C CYS A 12 1.86 6.45 2.73
N ALA A 13 1.14 6.34 3.83
CA ALA A 13 0.90 5.08 4.52
C ALA A 13 -0.48 5.07 5.18
N ALA A 14 -1.08 3.89 5.30
CA ALA A 14 -2.39 3.72 5.94
C ALA A 14 -2.49 2.33 6.58
N PHE A 15 -2.84 2.29 7.87
CA PHE A 15 -3.26 1.05 8.51
C PHE A 15 -4.68 0.68 8.08
N ASP A 16 -4.96 -0.63 8.05
CA ASP A 16 -6.34 -1.11 8.11
C ASP A 16 -6.95 -0.91 9.50
N HIS A 17 -8.25 -1.15 9.63
CA HIS A 17 -8.95 -0.95 10.90
C HIS A 17 -8.40 -1.82 12.04
N SER A 18 -7.88 -3.02 11.75
CA SER A 18 -7.33 -3.92 12.77
C SER A 18 -5.93 -3.52 13.27
N GLY A 19 -5.22 -2.66 12.53
CA GLY A 19 -3.82 -2.33 12.78
C GLY A 19 -2.83 -3.47 12.46
N LEU A 20 -3.30 -4.56 11.84
CA LEU A 20 -2.46 -5.70 11.48
C LEU A 20 -1.75 -5.50 10.15
N TYR A 21 -2.31 -4.67 9.26
CA TYR A 21 -1.80 -4.45 7.93
C TYR A 21 -1.52 -2.98 7.68
N LEU A 22 -0.29 -2.69 7.25
CA LEU A 22 0.15 -1.35 6.88
C LEU A 22 0.32 -1.28 5.37
N SER A 23 -0.53 -0.52 4.70
CA SER A 23 -0.32 -0.15 3.30
C SER A 23 0.68 0.98 3.21
N VAL A 24 1.62 0.91 2.26
CA VAL A 24 2.64 1.92 1.99
C VAL A 24 2.64 2.24 0.50
N GLY A 25 2.79 3.53 0.18
CA GLY A 25 2.81 4.03 -1.19
C GLY A 25 4.00 4.95 -1.43
N GLY A 26 4.66 4.74 -2.57
CA GLY A 26 5.82 5.49 -3.03
C GLY A 26 6.02 5.21 -4.52
N ALA A 27 7.04 4.44 -4.88
CA ALA A 27 7.24 4.02 -6.27
C ALA A 27 6.24 2.96 -6.75
N ASP A 28 5.66 2.23 -5.80
CA ASP A 28 4.64 1.21 -5.98
C ASP A 28 3.63 1.31 -4.81
N ALA A 29 2.74 0.33 -4.71
CA ALA A 29 1.95 0.10 -3.50
C ALA A 29 2.30 -1.27 -2.89
N ARG A 30 2.49 -1.30 -1.57
CA ARG A 30 2.81 -2.51 -0.80
C ARG A 30 1.91 -2.63 0.42
N VAL A 31 1.69 -3.85 0.91
CA VAL A 31 1.07 -4.14 2.21
C VAL A 31 2.04 -4.93 3.06
N TYR A 32 2.28 -4.46 4.27
CA TYR A 32 3.13 -5.07 5.28
C TYR A 32 2.30 -5.65 6.42
N GLY A 33 2.73 -6.79 6.97
CA GLY A 33 2.09 -7.42 8.13
C GLY A 33 2.82 -7.10 9.44
N SER A 34 2.15 -6.43 10.39
CA SER A 34 2.78 -5.99 11.64
C SER A 34 3.15 -7.15 12.58
N LYS A 35 2.48 -8.30 12.43
CA LYS A 35 2.79 -9.54 13.19
C LYS A 35 3.66 -10.52 12.40
N GLN A 36 4.06 -10.17 11.19
CA GLN A 36 4.88 -10.97 10.28
C GLN A 36 6.26 -10.35 10.11
N ASP A 37 6.79 -9.73 11.17
CA ASP A 37 8.06 -8.99 11.16
C ASP A 37 8.14 -7.94 10.05
N TRP A 38 7.01 -7.27 9.78
CA TRP A 38 6.90 -6.32 8.67
C TRP A 38 7.30 -6.92 7.31
N ALA A 39 6.98 -8.20 7.08
CA ALA A 39 7.11 -8.80 5.76
C ALA A 39 6.09 -8.21 4.77
N VAL A 40 6.48 -8.13 3.49
CA VAL A 40 5.57 -7.76 2.40
C VAL A 40 4.57 -8.90 2.17
N VAL A 41 3.29 -8.63 2.40
CA VAL A 41 2.17 -9.55 2.19
C VAL A 41 1.61 -9.43 0.77
N LYS A 42 1.65 -8.22 0.21
CA LYS A 42 1.20 -7.94 -1.15
C LYS A 42 1.95 -6.76 -1.74
N GLU A 43 2.25 -6.85 -3.03
CA GLU A 43 2.88 -5.79 -3.80
C GLU A 43 2.14 -5.60 -5.12
N TRP A 44 2.02 -4.35 -5.54
CA TRP A 44 1.54 -3.96 -6.86
C TRP A 44 2.62 -3.11 -7.56
N ALA A 45 3.63 -3.77 -8.10
CA ALA A 45 4.81 -3.13 -8.71
C ALA A 45 4.47 -2.21 -9.90
N ASP A 46 3.40 -2.50 -10.65
CA ASP A 46 2.98 -1.71 -11.81
C ASP A 46 2.06 -0.52 -11.48
N VAL A 47 1.71 -0.35 -10.20
CA VAL A 47 0.79 0.71 -9.76
C VAL A 47 1.56 1.98 -9.46
N GLY A 48 1.14 3.08 -10.07
CA GLY A 48 1.77 4.37 -9.84
C GLY A 48 3.17 4.42 -10.47
N LYS A 49 3.29 4.16 -11.78
CA LYS A 49 4.55 4.36 -12.54
C LYS A 49 5.15 5.77 -12.38
N LYS A 50 4.34 6.75 -11.94
CA LYS A 50 4.75 8.12 -11.61
C LYS A 50 4.74 8.43 -10.10
N GLY A 51 4.53 7.43 -9.27
CA GLY A 51 4.38 7.51 -7.82
C GLY A 51 2.94 7.34 -7.35
N VAL A 52 2.79 6.64 -6.22
CA VAL A 52 1.57 6.53 -5.40
C VAL A 52 1.60 7.66 -4.37
N THR A 53 0.53 8.46 -4.32
CA THR A 53 0.44 9.66 -3.49
C THR A 53 -0.62 9.56 -2.38
N ALA A 54 -1.56 8.61 -2.49
CA ALA A 54 -2.60 8.43 -1.50
C ALA A 54 -3.02 6.95 -1.39
N LEU A 55 -3.37 6.55 -0.16
CA LEU A 55 -3.86 5.21 0.15
C LEU A 55 -5.05 5.29 1.10
N LYS A 56 -6.00 4.36 0.93
CA LYS A 56 -7.07 4.10 1.90
C LYS A 56 -7.33 2.60 1.96
N ALA A 57 -6.98 1.99 3.09
CA ALA A 57 -7.39 0.62 3.39
C ALA A 57 -8.89 0.58 3.72
N GLY A 58 -9.60 -0.37 3.14
CA GLY A 58 -10.99 -0.68 3.50
C GLY A 58 -11.07 -1.54 4.78
N PRO A 59 -12.29 -1.84 5.26
CA PRO A 59 -12.50 -2.72 6.40
C PRO A 59 -11.79 -4.07 6.22
N ASP A 60 -11.05 -4.49 7.25
CA ASP A 60 -10.31 -5.76 7.30
C ASP A 60 -9.36 -6.01 6.10
N MET A 61 -8.82 -4.94 5.49
CA MET A 61 -7.99 -5.01 4.28
C MET A 61 -8.68 -5.71 3.08
N ARG A 62 -10.03 -5.80 3.08
CA ARG A 62 -10.79 -6.41 1.98
C ARG A 62 -10.76 -5.58 0.69
N SER A 63 -10.37 -4.32 0.80
CA SER A 63 -10.10 -3.45 -0.33
C SER A 63 -8.95 -2.49 -0.05
N LEU A 64 -8.25 -2.08 -1.09
CA LEU A 64 -7.26 -1.00 -1.04
C LEU A 64 -7.51 -0.03 -2.19
N LEU A 65 -7.67 1.25 -1.85
CA LEU A 65 -7.75 2.33 -2.81
C LEU A 65 -6.37 2.99 -2.94
N VAL A 66 -5.91 3.18 -4.17
CA VAL A 66 -4.59 3.72 -4.48
C VAL A 66 -4.71 4.88 -5.46
N GLY A 67 -4.35 6.08 -5.00
CA GLY A 67 -4.24 7.29 -5.81
C GLY A 67 -2.82 7.50 -6.32
N GLY A 68 -2.67 7.76 -7.61
CA GLY A 68 -1.36 7.96 -8.26
C GLY A 68 -1.19 9.32 -8.91
N HIS A 69 0.06 9.71 -9.14
CA HIS A 69 0.44 10.92 -9.89
C HIS A 69 0.11 10.83 -11.39
N ASP A 70 -0.38 9.68 -11.84
CA ASP A 70 -0.87 9.43 -13.19
C ASP A 70 -2.38 9.70 -13.34
N HIS A 71 -2.98 10.40 -12.37
CA HIS A 71 -4.38 10.85 -12.38
C HIS A 71 -5.39 9.68 -12.34
N ASN A 72 -4.96 8.51 -11.86
CA ASN A 72 -5.80 7.34 -11.73
C ASN A 72 -6.05 7.00 -10.27
N LEU A 73 -7.30 6.64 -9.96
CA LEU A 73 -7.67 5.93 -8.74
C LEU A 73 -7.83 4.46 -9.08
N ARG A 74 -7.09 3.60 -8.38
CA ARG A 74 -7.18 2.15 -8.52
C ARG A 74 -7.83 1.56 -7.29
N VAL A 75 -8.70 0.59 -7.50
CA VAL A 75 -9.41 -0.12 -6.42
C VAL A 75 -9.07 -1.59 -6.53
N PHE A 76 -8.43 -2.11 -5.48
CA PHE A 76 -8.15 -3.52 -5.31
C PHE A 76 -9.11 -4.10 -4.30
N GLY A 77 -9.57 -5.33 -4.53
CA GLY A 77 -10.43 -6.07 -3.61
C GLY A 77 -9.99 -7.53 -3.51
N ALA A 78 -10.46 -8.22 -2.49
CA ALA A 78 -10.34 -9.68 -2.43
C ALA A 78 -11.07 -10.33 -3.61
N ALA A 79 -10.46 -11.35 -4.21
CA ALA A 79 -11.17 -12.21 -5.16
C ALA A 79 -12.34 -12.88 -4.43
N LYS A 80 -13.45 -13.09 -5.14
CA LYS A 80 -14.65 -13.77 -4.63
C LYS A 80 -14.37 -15.22 -4.28
#